data_AF-A0A9X2FRN4-F1
#
_entry.id   AF-A0A9X2FRN4-F1
#
_cell.length_a   1.000
_cell.length_b   1.000
_cell.length_c   1.000
_cell.angle_alpha   90.00
_cell.angle_beta   90.00
_cell.angle_gamma   90.00
#
_symmetry.space_group_name_H-M   'P 1'
#
loop_
_entity.id
_entity.type
_entity.pdbx_description
1 polymer ?
#
loop_
_entity_poly.entity_id
_entity_poly.type
_entity_poly.pdbx_seq_one_letter_code
_entity_poly.pdbx_strand_id
1 'polypeptide(L)'
;MSEIVVIFTCKTRKDIMEVGGAGWWKIDPTRVATAGRVLLVHNANDPRQRGDQDRHGQAFLCGTVRHVRQDEDGRWLIQFEEYAEVEGSFRWPGYRNPVAYMDADEVLGSVEAGEWQRMPEVGFPDAQAARRAWDAARGGRKAPSATSGSRSFGAVIEEHRQHLAEELGVDPQKVRIVIEA
;
A
#
# COMPACT_ATOMS: atom_id res chain seq x y z
N MET A 1 -16.05 -2.45 20.44
CA MET A 1 -16.59 -1.81 19.23
C MET A 1 -15.88 -2.45 18.05
N SER A 2 -16.64 -2.91 17.05
CA SER A 2 -16.10 -3.45 15.81
C SER A 2 -15.54 -2.32 14.96
N GLU A 3 -14.42 -2.58 14.29
CA GLU A 3 -13.79 -1.59 13.43
C GLU A 3 -14.06 -1.92 11.97
N ILE A 4 -14.09 -0.89 11.13
CA ILE A 4 -14.02 -1.00 9.68
C ILE A 4 -12.82 -0.21 9.17
N VAL A 5 -12.14 -0.74 8.16
CA VAL A 5 -11.06 -0.01 7.49
C VAL A 5 -11.67 0.85 6.39
N VAL A 6 -11.45 2.15 6.42
CA VAL A 6 -11.91 3.08 5.38
C VAL A 6 -10.70 3.57 4.59
N ILE A 7 -10.73 3.38 3.27
CA ILE A 7 -9.61 3.72 2.38
C ILE A 7 -10.04 4.78 1.38
N PHE A 8 -9.33 5.90 1.39
CA PHE A 8 -9.49 7.00 0.46
C PHE A 8 -8.56 6.82 -0.75
N THR A 9 -9.12 6.45 -1.90
CA THR A 9 -8.34 5.96 -3.04
C THR A 9 -8.78 6.58 -4.37
N CYS A 10 -7.82 6.83 -5.25
CA CYS A 10 -8.07 7.23 -6.64
C CYS A 10 -8.26 6.03 -7.59
N LYS A 11 -8.05 4.81 -7.08
CA LYS A 11 -8.23 3.56 -7.83
C LYS A 11 -9.70 3.38 -8.19
N THR A 12 -9.96 3.06 -9.45
CA THR A 12 -11.29 2.74 -9.96
C THR A 12 -11.68 1.31 -9.60
N ARG A 13 -12.97 0.96 -9.75
CA ARG A 13 -13.43 -0.44 -9.63
C ARG A 13 -12.57 -1.39 -10.45
N LYS A 14 -12.23 -1.02 -11.69
CA LYS A 14 -11.37 -1.84 -12.56
C LYS A 14 -10.01 -2.10 -11.92
N ASP A 15 -9.36 -1.06 -11.40
CA ASP A 15 -8.05 -1.20 -10.74
C ASP A 15 -8.14 -2.09 -9.48
N ILE A 16 -9.25 -2.02 -8.73
CA ILE A 16 -9.51 -2.89 -7.56
C ILE A 16 -9.66 -4.34 -7.99
N MET A 17 -10.40 -4.62 -9.07
CA MET A 17 -10.56 -5.98 -9.59
C MET A 17 -9.26 -6.55 -10.15
N GLU A 18 -8.43 -5.72 -10.81
CA GLU A 18 -7.13 -6.15 -11.37
C GLU A 18 -6.16 -6.67 -10.30
N VAL A 19 -6.25 -6.19 -9.06
CA VAL A 19 -5.41 -6.66 -7.94
C VAL A 19 -6.16 -7.55 -6.93
N GLY A 20 -7.45 -7.78 -7.15
CA GLY A 20 -8.33 -8.55 -6.26
C GLY A 20 -8.59 -7.88 -4.90
N GLY A 21 -8.56 -6.55 -4.82
CA GLY A 21 -8.77 -5.82 -3.57
C GLY A 21 -8.20 -4.39 -3.55
N ALA A 22 -7.91 -3.88 -2.37
CA ALA A 22 -7.45 -2.50 -2.19
C ALA A 22 -6.11 -2.45 -1.47
N GLY A 23 -5.21 -1.59 -1.94
CA GLY A 23 -3.89 -1.59 -1.32
C GLY A 23 -2.80 -0.72 -1.88
N TRP A 24 -1.64 -1.18 -1.42
CA TRP A 24 -0.31 -0.63 -1.27
C TRP A 24 -0.22 0.48 -0.23
N TRP A 25 -0.81 0.23 0.94
CA TRP A 25 -0.84 1.14 2.07
C TRP A 25 0.04 0.65 3.23
N LYS A 26 0.52 1.58 4.06
CA LYS A 26 1.05 1.23 5.38
C LYS A 26 -0.14 1.11 6.34
N ILE A 27 -0.36 -0.08 6.87
CA ILE A 27 -1.50 -0.44 7.72
C ILE A 27 -1.04 -1.39 8.83
N ASP A 28 -1.89 -1.61 9.81
CA ASP A 28 -1.74 -2.67 10.80
C ASP A 28 -2.49 -3.91 10.26
N PRO A 29 -1.78 -4.97 9.83
CA PRO A 29 -2.40 -6.14 9.22
C PRO A 29 -3.31 -6.90 10.19
N THR A 30 -3.02 -6.84 11.50
CA THR A 30 -3.81 -7.51 12.54
C THR A 30 -5.16 -6.82 12.67
N ARG A 31 -5.17 -5.48 12.78
CA ARG A 31 -6.42 -4.72 12.86
C ARG A 31 -7.26 -4.88 11.61
N VAL A 32 -6.66 -4.90 10.42
CA VAL A 32 -7.40 -5.14 9.18
C VAL A 32 -8.04 -6.53 9.16
N ALA A 33 -7.31 -7.56 9.57
CA ALA A 33 -7.86 -8.92 9.65
C ALA A 33 -9.02 -9.01 10.67
N THR A 34 -8.91 -8.33 11.81
CA THR A 34 -9.96 -8.27 12.83
C THR A 34 -11.18 -7.46 12.39
N ALA A 35 -10.98 -6.36 11.67
CA ALA A 35 -12.06 -5.53 11.13
C ALA A 35 -12.92 -6.30 10.12
N GLY A 36 -12.31 -7.16 9.31
CA GLY A 36 -12.99 -8.08 8.38
C GLY A 36 -13.69 -7.41 7.19
N ARG A 37 -13.88 -6.09 7.21
CA ARG A 37 -14.48 -5.31 6.12
C ARG A 37 -13.68 -4.05 5.83
N VAL A 38 -13.71 -3.65 4.55
CA VAL A 38 -13.05 -2.44 4.05
C VAL A 38 -14.04 -1.63 3.21
N LEU A 39 -14.18 -0.35 3.50
CA LEU A 39 -14.94 0.62 2.71
C LEU A 39 -14.00 1.48 1.86
N LEU A 40 -14.25 1.57 0.56
CA LEU A 40 -13.49 2.40 -0.36
C LEU A 40 -14.24 3.70 -0.67
N VAL A 41 -13.47 4.79 -0.68
CA VAL A 41 -13.96 6.15 -0.81
C VAL A 41 -13.20 6.85 -1.93
N HIS A 42 -13.92 7.56 -2.80
CA HIS A 42 -13.37 8.17 -4.00
C HIS A 42 -12.47 9.37 -3.71
N ASN A 43 -11.18 9.25 -3.99
CA ASN A 43 -10.26 10.38 -4.06
C ASN A 43 -10.14 10.91 -5.49
N ALA A 44 -11.01 11.84 -5.85
CA ALA A 44 -10.98 12.50 -7.17
C ALA A 44 -9.76 13.42 -7.40
N ASN A 45 -9.04 13.79 -6.33
CA ASN A 45 -8.02 14.84 -6.35
C ASN A 45 -6.59 14.30 -6.43
N ASP A 46 -6.40 12.98 -6.55
CA ASP A 46 -5.06 12.41 -6.68
C ASP A 46 -4.44 12.78 -8.04
N PRO A 47 -3.22 13.34 -8.07
CA PRO A 47 -2.57 13.72 -9.32
C PRO A 47 -2.21 12.53 -10.22
N ARG A 48 -2.11 11.31 -9.67
CA ARG A 48 -1.81 10.10 -10.45
C ARG A 48 -2.98 9.65 -11.30
N GLN A 49 -4.21 9.93 -10.84
CA GLN A 49 -5.45 9.57 -11.52
C GLN A 49 -6.56 10.46 -10.99
N ARG A 50 -6.90 11.50 -11.76
CA ARG A 50 -8.06 12.34 -11.43
C ARG A 50 -9.34 11.54 -11.60
N GLY A 51 -10.21 11.62 -10.60
CA GLY A 51 -11.53 11.01 -10.62
C GLY A 51 -12.63 12.03 -10.88
N ASP A 52 -13.87 11.54 -10.86
CA ASP A 52 -15.08 12.36 -10.90
C ASP A 52 -15.18 13.24 -9.64
N GLN A 53 -15.22 14.56 -9.84
CA GLN A 53 -15.24 15.55 -8.76
C GLN A 53 -16.55 15.51 -7.98
N ASP A 54 -17.66 15.18 -8.62
CA ASP A 54 -18.97 15.10 -7.95
C ASP A 54 -19.01 13.93 -6.96
N ARG A 55 -18.19 12.90 -7.21
CA ARG A 55 -18.03 11.72 -6.36
C ARG A 55 -16.92 11.85 -5.33
N HIS A 56 -16.20 12.97 -5.26
CA HIS A 56 -15.11 13.14 -4.30
C HIS A 56 -15.59 12.91 -2.85
N GLY A 57 -14.87 12.07 -2.11
CA GLY A 57 -15.18 11.74 -0.73
C GLY A 57 -16.36 10.79 -0.57
N GLN A 58 -17.04 10.35 -1.63
CA GLN A 58 -18.17 9.42 -1.52
C GLN A 58 -17.69 7.96 -1.44
N ALA A 59 -18.32 7.16 -0.58
CA ALA A 59 -18.13 5.71 -0.58
C ALA A 59 -18.65 5.11 -1.89
N PHE A 60 -18.00 4.06 -2.39
CA PHE A 60 -18.41 3.42 -3.64
C PHE A 60 -18.27 1.90 -3.69
N LEU A 61 -17.43 1.32 -2.83
CA LEU A 61 -17.28 -0.14 -2.77
C LEU A 61 -17.00 -0.59 -1.34
N CYS A 62 -17.64 -1.66 -0.90
CA CYS A 62 -17.33 -2.36 0.34
C CYS A 62 -16.84 -3.78 0.01
N GLY A 63 -15.80 -4.25 0.69
CA GLY A 63 -15.23 -5.58 0.49
C GLY A 63 -15.00 -6.32 1.81
N THR A 64 -15.15 -7.64 1.80
CA THR A 64 -14.79 -8.52 2.93
C THR A 64 -13.35 -8.97 2.79
N VAL A 65 -12.60 -9.01 3.89
CA VAL A 65 -11.17 -9.33 3.88
C VAL A 65 -10.95 -10.83 3.70
N ARG A 66 -10.24 -11.24 2.64
CA ARG A 66 -9.74 -12.61 2.42
C ARG A 66 -8.33 -12.78 2.95
N HIS A 67 -7.41 -11.93 2.49
CA HIS A 67 -5.99 -11.99 2.84
C HIS A 67 -5.40 -10.59 2.98
N VAL A 68 -4.42 -10.45 3.88
CA VAL A 68 -3.61 -9.23 4.03
C VAL A 68 -2.16 -9.60 3.72
N ARG A 69 -1.61 -9.04 2.63
CA ARG A 69 -0.32 -9.47 2.05
C ARG A 69 0.65 -8.31 1.97
N GLN A 70 1.87 -8.51 2.46
CA GLN A 70 2.91 -7.48 2.44
C GLN A 70 3.74 -7.57 1.15
N ASP A 71 4.01 -6.42 0.55
CA ASP A 71 4.97 -6.26 -0.54
C ASP A 71 6.39 -6.02 -0.01
N GLU A 72 7.38 -6.14 -0.88
CA GLU A 72 8.81 -5.96 -0.59
C GLU A 72 9.13 -4.56 -0.03
N ASP A 73 8.33 -3.55 -0.39
CA ASP A 73 8.50 -2.17 0.11
C ASP A 73 7.74 -1.90 1.42
N GLY A 74 7.25 -2.96 2.08
CA GLY A 74 6.60 -2.91 3.39
C GLY A 74 5.15 -2.42 3.35
N ARG A 75 4.60 -2.14 2.17
CA ARG A 75 3.19 -1.79 1.98
C ARG A 75 2.34 -3.05 1.85
N TRP A 76 1.06 -2.93 2.17
CA TRP A 76 0.15 -4.06 2.22
C TRP A 76 -0.95 -3.95 1.17
N LEU A 77 -1.33 -5.10 0.63
CA LEU A 77 -2.53 -5.34 -0.15
C LEU A 77 -3.56 -6.05 0.73
N ILE A 78 -4.80 -5.56 0.72
CA ILE A 78 -5.95 -6.23 1.33
C ILE A 78 -6.74 -6.86 0.18
N GLN A 79 -6.65 -8.18 0.03
CA GLN A 79 -7.42 -8.92 -0.97
C GLN A 79 -8.82 -9.21 -0.42
N PHE A 80 -9.83 -9.07 -1.27
CA PHE A 80 -11.21 -9.28 -0.88
C PHE A 80 -11.70 -10.69 -1.23
N GLU A 81 -12.64 -11.20 -0.43
CA GLU A 81 -13.37 -12.44 -0.76
C GLU A 81 -14.58 -12.10 -1.62
N GLU A 82 -15.36 -11.13 -1.17
CA GLU A 82 -16.54 -10.60 -1.86
C GLU A 82 -16.53 -9.07 -1.78
N TYR A 83 -17.29 -8.44 -2.68
CA TYR A 83 -17.49 -7.01 -2.68
C TYR A 83 -18.92 -6.66 -3.08
N ALA A 84 -19.37 -5.49 -2.63
CA ALA A 84 -20.60 -4.87 -3.10
C ALA A 84 -20.30 -3.41 -3.47
N GLU A 85 -20.96 -2.92 -4.52
CA GLU A 85 -21.06 -1.48 -4.72
C GLU A 85 -21.90 -0.90 -3.59
N VAL A 86 -21.51 0.29 -3.12
CA VAL A 86 -22.25 0.98 -2.07
C VAL A 86 -22.64 2.37 -2.51
N GLU A 87 -23.78 2.81 -2.01
CA GLU A 87 -24.24 4.19 -2.09
C GLU A 87 -24.59 4.69 -0.69
N GLY A 88 -24.68 6.00 -0.49
CA GLY A 88 -25.11 6.55 0.80
C GLY A 88 -24.55 7.91 1.14
N SER A 89 -24.77 8.31 2.39
CA SER A 89 -24.40 9.62 2.91
C SER A 89 -22.99 9.67 3.49
N PHE A 90 -22.31 8.51 3.65
CA PHE A 90 -20.93 8.49 4.12
C PHE A 90 -20.03 9.39 3.28
N ARG A 91 -19.19 10.18 3.94
CA ARG A 91 -18.18 11.02 3.30
C ARG A 91 -16.84 10.87 4.01
N TRP A 92 -15.75 10.92 3.24
CA TRP A 92 -14.40 10.98 3.80
C TRP A 92 -14.29 12.16 4.78
N PRO A 93 -13.92 11.93 6.06
CA PRO A 93 -13.90 12.99 7.08
C PRO A 93 -12.81 14.06 6.89
N GLY A 94 -11.97 13.94 5.86
CA GLY A 94 -10.87 14.88 5.60
C GLY A 94 -9.57 14.53 6.34
N TYR A 95 -9.41 13.29 6.79
CA TYR A 95 -8.14 12.86 7.41
C TYR A 95 -6.97 12.94 6.41
N ARG A 96 -5.78 13.26 6.93
CA ARG A 96 -4.55 13.38 6.14
C ARG A 96 -4.09 12.04 5.57
N ASN A 97 -4.22 10.96 6.32
CA ASN A 97 -3.80 9.64 5.89
C ASN A 97 -4.94 8.96 5.12
N PRO A 98 -4.68 8.33 3.96
CA PRO A 98 -5.72 7.74 3.11
C PRO A 98 -6.30 6.44 3.67
N VAL A 99 -5.94 6.05 4.90
CA VAL A 99 -6.49 4.88 5.60
C VAL A 99 -6.88 5.30 7.00
N ALA A 100 -8.11 4.98 7.39
CA ALA A 100 -8.64 5.20 8.72
C ALA A 100 -9.28 3.92 9.27
N TYR A 101 -9.26 3.78 10.58
CA TYR A 101 -10.01 2.75 11.30
C TYR A 101 -11.12 3.47 12.03
N MET A 102 -12.37 3.08 11.74
CA MET A 102 -13.56 3.77 12.20
C MET A 102 -14.52 2.76 12.85
N ASP A 103 -15.49 3.27 13.60
CA ASP A 103 -16.56 2.44 14.15
C ASP A 103 -17.38 1.82 13.01
N ALA A 104 -17.53 0.50 13.03
CA ALA A 104 -18.19 -0.22 11.94
C ALA A 104 -19.69 0.08 11.88
N ASP A 105 -20.36 0.23 13.01
CA ASP A 105 -21.81 0.41 13.07
C ASP A 105 -22.21 1.80 12.57
N GLU A 106 -21.44 2.83 12.94
CA GLU A 106 -21.62 4.20 12.43
C GLU A 106 -21.43 4.27 10.91
N VAL A 107 -20.33 3.71 10.41
CA VAL A 107 -19.99 3.78 8.99
C VAL A 107 -20.97 2.96 8.16
N LEU A 108 -21.21 1.70 8.52
CA LEU A 108 -22.11 0.82 7.78
C LEU A 108 -23.57 1.25 7.89
N GLY A 109 -23.97 1.95 8.96
CA GLY A 109 -25.29 2.55 9.08
C GLY A 109 -25.55 3.73 8.12
N SER A 110 -24.49 4.30 7.54
CA SER A 110 -24.58 5.44 6.60
C SER A 110 -24.44 5.07 5.12
N VAL A 111 -24.30 3.77 4.83
CA VAL A 111 -24.20 3.24 3.46
C VAL A 111 -25.17 2.08 3.26
N GLU A 112 -25.63 1.93 2.03
CA GLU A 112 -26.41 0.80 1.58
C GLU A 112 -25.54 -0.03 0.63
N ALA A 113 -25.37 -1.31 0.94
CA ALA A 113 -24.67 -2.24 0.07
C ALA A 113 -25.66 -2.84 -0.92
N GLY A 114 -25.30 -2.80 -2.20
CA GLY A 114 -26.01 -3.51 -3.26
C GLY A 114 -25.77 -5.02 -3.21
N GLU A 115 -25.83 -5.65 -4.37
CA GLU A 115 -25.60 -7.08 -4.51
C GLU A 115 -24.12 -7.44 -4.26
N TRP A 116 -23.90 -8.40 -3.37
CA TRP A 116 -22.57 -8.95 -3.10
C TRP A 116 -22.13 -9.89 -4.21
N GLN A 117 -20.92 -9.67 -4.71
CA GLN A 117 -20.29 -10.42 -5.78
C GLN A 117 -18.97 -10.99 -5.31
N ARG A 118 -18.66 -12.21 -5.75
CA ARG A 118 -17.36 -12.83 -5.46
C ARG A 118 -16.24 -12.06 -6.17
N MET A 119 -15.15 -11.80 -5.44
CA MET A 119 -13.97 -11.14 -5.99
C MET A 119 -13.23 -12.10 -6.93
N PRO A 120 -12.76 -11.65 -8.11
CA PRO A 120 -11.89 -12.46 -8.95
C PRO A 120 -10.66 -12.94 -8.19
N GLU A 121 -10.27 -14.20 -8.40
CA GLU A 121 -9.07 -14.74 -7.78
C GLU A 121 -7.84 -14.20 -8.49
N VAL A 122 -7.13 -13.30 -7.82
CA VAL A 122 -5.87 -12.73 -8.30
C VAL A 122 -4.73 -13.25 -7.42
N GLY A 123 -3.74 -13.89 -8.04
CA GLY A 123 -2.52 -14.31 -7.36
C GLY A 123 -1.74 -13.10 -6.85
N PHE A 124 -1.10 -13.20 -5.69
CA PHE A 124 -0.31 -12.09 -5.14
C PHE A 124 0.80 -11.60 -6.11
N PRO A 125 1.54 -12.48 -6.82
CA PRO A 125 2.51 -12.04 -7.83
C PRO A 125 1.87 -11.24 -8.98
N ASP A 126 0.66 -11.63 -9.42
CA ASP A 126 -0.05 -10.93 -10.49
C ASP A 126 -0.54 -9.55 -10.00
N ALA A 127 -1.02 -9.47 -8.76
CA ALA A 127 -1.39 -8.20 -8.13
C ALA A 127 -0.17 -7.26 -8.01
N GLN A 128 1.01 -7.79 -7.65
CA GLN A 128 2.26 -7.02 -7.62
C GLN A 128 2.67 -6.55 -9.03
N ALA A 129 2.51 -7.39 -10.06
CA ALA A 129 2.78 -7.01 -11.44
C ALA A 129 1.83 -5.88 -11.91
N ALA A 130 0.53 -6.01 -11.63
CA ALA A 130 -0.48 -5.00 -11.94
C ALA A 130 -0.20 -3.67 -11.21
N ARG A 131 0.21 -3.72 -9.94
CA ARG A 131 0.70 -2.55 -9.21
C ARG A 131 1.84 -1.86 -9.95
N ARG A 132 2.89 -2.61 -10.27
CA ARG A 132 4.11 -2.07 -10.91
C ARG A 132 3.78 -1.43 -12.25
N ALA A 133 2.91 -2.06 -13.04
CA ALA A 133 2.43 -1.51 -14.30
C ALA A 133 1.64 -0.19 -14.10
N TRP A 134 0.73 -0.16 -13.13
CA TRP A 134 -0.04 1.05 -12.82
C TRP A 134 0.85 2.21 -12.34
N ASP A 135 1.81 1.92 -11.44
CA ASP A 135 2.76 2.90 -10.91
C ASP A 135 3.67 3.46 -12.01
N ALA A 136 4.17 2.59 -12.91
CA ALA A 136 4.98 3.00 -14.05
C ALA A 136 4.22 3.92 -15.02
N ALA A 137 2.94 3.63 -15.28
CA ALA A 137 2.12 4.40 -16.20
C ALA A 137 1.73 5.80 -15.68
N ARG A 138 1.68 5.99 -14.35
CA ARG A 138 1.11 7.21 -13.74
C ARG A 138 2.11 8.02 -12.92
N GLY A 139 3.41 7.79 -13.16
CA GLY A 139 4.47 8.50 -12.46
C GLY A 139 4.39 8.31 -10.95
N GLY A 140 4.00 7.10 -10.50
CA GLY A 140 4.04 6.76 -9.09
C GLY A 140 5.39 7.16 -8.51
N ARG A 141 5.41 7.65 -7.26
CA ARG A 141 6.69 7.81 -6.54
C ARG A 141 7.43 6.51 -6.76
N LYS A 142 8.55 6.54 -7.50
CA LYS A 142 9.42 5.37 -7.63
C LYS A 142 9.51 4.83 -6.22
N ALA A 143 9.07 3.59 -6.00
CA ALA A 143 9.51 2.87 -4.82
C ALA A 143 11.02 3.12 -4.77
N PRO A 144 11.63 3.43 -3.60
CA PRO A 144 13.07 3.37 -3.54
C PRO A 144 13.37 1.98 -4.07
N SER A 145 13.94 1.93 -5.29
CA SER A 145 14.31 0.67 -5.86
C SER A 145 15.21 0.07 -4.80
N ALA A 146 15.04 -1.20 -4.49
CA ALA A 146 16.12 -1.98 -3.91
C ALA A 146 17.29 -2.13 -4.95
N THR A 147 17.63 -1.04 -5.63
CA THR A 147 18.95 -0.70 -6.13
C THR A 147 19.65 0.18 -5.08
N SER A 148 19.54 -0.18 -3.81
CA SER A 148 20.79 -0.29 -3.08
C SER A 148 21.45 -1.50 -3.72
N GLY A 149 22.44 -1.29 -4.58
CA GLY A 149 23.39 -2.36 -4.82
C GLY A 149 23.79 -2.84 -3.45
N SER A 150 23.37 -4.05 -3.08
CA SER A 150 23.72 -4.67 -1.82
C SER A 150 25.22 -4.96 -1.89
N ARG A 151 26.02 -3.89 -1.74
CA ARG A 151 27.36 -4.03 -1.22
C ARG A 151 27.12 -4.44 0.22
N SER A 152 27.51 -5.67 0.54
CA SER A 152 27.54 -6.11 1.93
C SER A 152 28.32 -5.07 2.73
N PHE A 153 28.00 -4.91 4.01
CA PHE A 153 28.79 -4.04 4.89
C PHE A 153 30.30 -4.35 4.78
N GLY A 154 30.67 -5.62 4.58
CA GLY A 154 32.04 -6.03 4.30
C GLY A 154 32.63 -5.44 3.01
N ALA A 155 31.86 -5.37 1.92
CA ALA A 155 32.30 -4.77 0.67
C ALA A 155 32.52 -3.25 0.78
N VAL A 156 31.68 -2.55 1.55
CA VAL A 156 31.85 -1.12 1.84
C VAL A 156 33.12 -0.89 2.67
N ILE A 157 33.32 -1.71 3.71
CA ILE A 157 34.52 -1.63 4.54
C ILE A 157 35.79 -1.92 3.74
N GLU A 158 35.75 -2.89 2.80
CA GLU A 158 36.92 -3.23 1.97
C GLU A 158 37.29 -2.11 0.99
N GLU A 159 36.31 -1.49 0.34
CA GLU A 159 36.55 -0.35 -0.54
C GLU A 159 37.15 0.84 0.22
N HIS A 160 36.58 1.17 1.39
CA HIS A 160 37.13 2.24 2.23
C HIS A 160 38.52 1.90 2.78
N ARG A 161 38.79 0.63 3.08
CA ARG A 161 40.11 0.15 3.48
C ARG A 161 41.14 0.34 2.37
N GLN A 162 40.79 0.01 1.13
CA GLN A 162 41.66 0.21 -0.04
C GLN A 162 41.97 1.69 -0.26
N HIS A 163 40.96 2.55 -0.18
CA HIS A 163 41.15 3.99 -0.35
C HIS A 163 42.08 4.60 0.72
N LEU A 164 41.86 4.25 2.00
CA LEU A 164 42.72 4.72 3.10
C LEU A 164 44.15 4.20 2.98
N ALA A 165 44.34 2.99 2.47
CA ALA A 165 45.64 2.39 2.26
C ALA A 165 46.44 3.14 1.18
N GLU A 166 45.77 3.52 0.08
CA GLU A 166 46.36 4.34 -0.99
C GLU A 166 46.75 5.73 -0.50
N GLU A 167 45.88 6.41 0.25
CA GLU A 167 46.17 7.73 0.81
C GLU A 167 47.33 7.71 1.82
N LEU A 168 47.39 6.67 2.64
CA LEU A 168 48.41 6.52 3.68
C LEU A 168 49.70 5.84 3.17
N GLY A 169 49.72 5.36 1.92
CA GLY A 169 50.85 4.64 1.34
C GLY A 169 51.18 3.32 2.05
N VAL A 170 50.17 2.67 2.63
CA VAL A 170 50.31 1.41 3.38
C VAL A 170 49.57 0.27 2.70
N ASP A 171 49.90 -0.96 3.07
CA ASP A 171 49.19 -2.14 2.58
C ASP A 171 47.74 -2.16 3.14
N PRO A 172 46.70 -2.39 2.31
CA PRO A 172 45.32 -2.48 2.75
C PRO A 172 45.11 -3.49 3.90
N GLN A 173 45.84 -4.60 3.92
CA GLN A 173 45.72 -5.61 4.99
C GLN A 173 46.22 -5.10 6.35
N LYS A 174 46.97 -4.00 6.39
CA LYS A 174 47.44 -3.34 7.61
C LYS A 174 46.48 -2.25 8.12
N VAL A 175 45.40 -1.96 7.38
CA VAL A 175 44.41 -0.94 7.74
C VAL A 175 43.23 -1.59 8.47
N ARG A 176 43.10 -1.26 9.76
CA ARG A 176 42.01 -1.72 10.63
C ARG A 176 41.02 -0.58 10.90
N ILE A 177 39.77 -0.79 10.51
CA ILE A 177 38.66 0.14 10.77
C ILE A 177 37.87 -0.40 11.98
N VAL A 178 37.68 0.42 13.01
CA VAL A 178 36.90 0.10 14.21
C VAL A 178 35.76 1.10 14.33
N ILE A 179 34.54 0.61 14.55
CA ILE A 179 33.36 1.43 14.80
C ILE A 179 32.90 1.10 16.22
N GLU A 180 32.92 2.12 17.08
CA GLU A 180 32.37 2.03 18.43
C GLU A 180 30.94 2.61 18.41
N ALA A 181 30.03 1.98 19.16
CA ALA A 181 28.61 2.34 19.23
C ALA A 181 28.30 3.07 20.54
#